data_AF-A0A7X7I8B0-F1
#
_entry.id   AF-A0A7X7I8B0-F1
#
_cell.length_a   1.000
_cell.length_b   1.000
_cell.length_c   1.000
_cell.angle_alpha   90.00
_cell.angle_beta   90.00
_cell.angle_gamma   90.00
#
_symmetry.space_group_name_H-M   'P 1'
#
loop_
_entity.id
_entity.type
_entity.pdbx_description
1 polymer ?
#
loop_
_entity_poly.entity_id
_entity_poly.type
_entity_poly.pdbx_seq_one_letter_code
_entity_poly.pdbx_strand_id
1 'polypeptide(L)'
;LLIPMGSFDAPISFTGDLILFAYLFGLSRFFTTAAALDTGSSFEGMGSAREVTFACFSEPALFFAFLVLVKLSGSLTLSNMLHAPQSTFSAVIAAPLVLIAIGLFIVLLAESCRIPVDDPNTHLELTMIHEAMVLDHSGPLFGIITYASALKLFVLGTVLLHIIAPFQFRMPVINWGFYVFELIGLAALVGVVESVMARLQMKHVPYLLISALLFCAFGFILLIR
;
A
#
# COMPACT_ATOMS: atom_id res chain seq x y z
N LEU A 1 -1.21 -12.13 11.97
CA LEU A 1 -1.27 -11.50 10.63
C LEU A 1 -2.75 -11.27 10.34
N LEU A 2 -3.16 -10.03 10.05
CA LEU A 2 -4.59 -9.64 9.94
C LEU A 2 -5.17 -9.83 8.53
N ILE A 3 -4.30 -9.99 7.53
CA ILE A 3 -4.69 -10.11 6.12
C ILE A 3 -4.81 -11.58 5.72
N PRO A 4 -5.85 -11.96 4.96
CA PRO A 4 -5.90 -13.26 4.29
C PRO A 4 -4.78 -13.38 3.26
N MET A 5 -4.07 -14.51 3.25
CA MET A 5 -3.08 -14.80 2.22
C MET A 5 -3.76 -15.58 1.10
N GLY A 6 -3.95 -14.98 -0.07
CA GLY A 6 -4.73 -15.60 -1.15
C GLY A 6 -6.12 -16.04 -0.68
N SER A 7 -6.52 -17.28 -0.97
CA SER A 7 -7.86 -17.79 -0.60
C SER A 7 -8.02 -18.21 0.86
N PHE A 8 -7.01 -18.05 1.71
CA PHE A 8 -7.05 -18.53 3.10
C PHE A 8 -7.59 -17.46 4.03
N ASP A 9 -8.27 -17.88 5.11
CA ASP A 9 -8.72 -16.97 6.15
C ASP A 9 -7.53 -16.34 6.89
N ALA A 10 -7.71 -15.09 7.31
CA ALA A 10 -6.75 -14.42 8.18
C ALA A 10 -6.64 -15.18 9.52
N PRO A 11 -5.41 -15.43 10.04
CA PRO A 11 -5.22 -16.07 11.34
C PRO A 11 -5.87 -15.34 12.51
N ILE A 12 -6.02 -14.02 12.42
CA ILE A 12 -6.67 -13.17 13.42
C ILE A 12 -7.63 -12.24 12.67
N SER A 13 -8.91 -12.29 13.03
CA SER A 13 -9.96 -11.46 12.44
C SER A 13 -10.96 -11.05 13.53
N PHE A 14 -11.34 -9.77 13.55
CA PHE A 14 -12.33 -9.24 14.49
C PHE A 14 -12.97 -7.98 13.92
N THR A 15 -14.15 -7.59 14.43
CA THR A 15 -14.86 -6.40 13.94
C THR A 15 -14.05 -5.13 14.16
N GLY A 16 -13.73 -4.41 13.08
CA GLY A 16 -12.93 -3.18 13.12
C GLY A 16 -11.42 -3.38 13.01
N ASP A 17 -10.96 -4.60 12.70
CA ASP A 17 -9.55 -4.90 12.40
C ASP A 17 -8.98 -4.05 11.24
N LEU A 18 -9.81 -3.54 10.33
CA LEU A 18 -9.42 -2.58 9.29
C LEU A 18 -8.79 -1.29 9.86
N ILE A 19 -9.30 -0.81 11.00
CA ILE A 19 -8.83 0.42 11.64
C ILE A 19 -7.47 0.15 12.27
N LEU A 20 -7.35 -0.99 12.97
CA LEU A 20 -6.07 -1.43 13.51
C LEU A 20 -5.03 -1.59 12.39
N PHE A 21 -5.42 -2.19 11.27
CA PHE A 21 -4.55 -2.37 10.11
C PHE A 21 -4.00 -1.04 9.59
N ALA A 22 -4.86 -0.04 9.36
CA ALA A 22 -4.44 1.27 8.90
C ALA A 22 -3.51 1.97 9.92
N TYR A 23 -3.87 1.96 11.21
CA TYR A 23 -3.07 2.60 12.24
C TYR A 23 -1.75 1.90 12.56
N LEU A 24 -1.61 0.61 12.26
CA LEU A 24 -0.31 -0.07 12.34
C LEU A 24 0.70 0.51 11.34
N PHE A 25 0.27 0.91 10.13
CA PHE A 25 1.14 1.65 9.21
C PHE A 25 1.44 3.05 9.73
N GLY A 26 0.44 3.77 10.23
CA GLY A 26 0.64 5.08 10.86
C GLY A 26 1.64 5.01 12.02
N LEU A 27 1.55 3.98 12.85
CA LEU A 27 2.48 3.71 13.96
C LEU A 27 3.88 3.38 13.45
N SER A 28 3.99 2.57 12.38
CA SER A 28 5.28 2.28 11.75
C SER A 28 5.96 3.55 11.27
N ARG A 29 5.22 4.44 10.61
CA ARG A 29 5.72 5.73 10.14
C ARG A 29 6.10 6.63 11.30
N PHE A 30 5.28 6.68 12.36
CA PHE A 30 5.59 7.46 13.55
C PHE A 30 6.94 7.07 14.14
N PHE A 31 7.20 5.77 14.34
CA PHE A 31 8.48 5.32 14.91
C PHE A 31 9.67 5.53 13.98
N THR A 32 9.53 5.33 12.66
CA THR A 32 10.63 5.62 11.72
C THR A 32 10.92 7.12 11.64
N THR A 33 9.90 7.96 11.73
CA THR A 33 10.06 9.43 11.76
C THR A 33 10.68 9.89 13.07
N ALA A 34 10.28 9.31 14.20
CA ALA A 34 10.87 9.62 15.49
C ALA A 34 12.35 9.20 15.55
N ALA A 35 12.69 8.02 15.03
CA ALA A 35 14.06 7.55 14.93
C ALA A 35 14.93 8.50 14.08
N ALA A 36 14.41 8.93 12.93
CA ALA A 36 15.10 9.90 12.07
C ALA A 36 15.28 11.28 12.71
N LEU A 37 14.34 11.72 13.55
CA LEU A 37 14.46 13.01 14.25
C LEU A 37 15.44 12.95 15.43
N ASP A 38 15.70 11.77 15.99
CA ASP A 38 16.59 11.57 17.14
C ASP A 38 18.08 11.72 16.77
N THR A 39 18.45 11.39 15.54
CA THR A 39 19.82 11.62 15.02
C THR A 39 20.15 13.10 14.87
N GLY A 40 19.12 13.95 14.67
CA GLY A 40 19.22 15.40 14.57
C GLY A 40 19.85 15.93 13.29
N SER A 41 20.00 15.12 12.24
CA SER A 41 20.57 15.57 10.96
C SER A 41 19.57 16.38 10.12
N SER A 42 20.07 17.34 9.33
CA SER A 42 19.23 18.18 8.47
C SER A 42 18.54 17.40 7.35
N PHE A 43 19.17 16.33 6.86
CA PHE A 43 18.62 15.45 5.82
C PHE A 43 17.50 14.57 6.37
N GLU A 44 17.68 14.02 7.57
CA GLU A 44 16.68 13.17 8.21
C GLU A 44 15.41 13.94 8.57
N GLY A 45 15.55 15.18 9.05
CA GLY A 45 14.42 16.09 9.25
C GLY A 45 13.69 16.42 7.94
N MET A 46 14.44 16.62 6.84
CA MET A 46 13.87 16.89 5.52
C MET A 46 13.12 15.67 4.96
N GLY A 47 13.70 14.46 5.06
CA GLY A 47 13.07 13.20 4.64
C GLY A 47 11.80 12.92 5.43
N SER A 48 11.88 13.04 6.76
CA SER A 48 10.76 12.90 7.69
C SER A 48 9.58 13.82 7.35
N ALA A 49 9.85 15.10 7.09
CA ALA A 49 8.79 16.05 6.74
C ALA A 49 8.09 15.67 5.43
N ARG A 50 8.83 15.16 4.44
CA ARG A 50 8.30 14.72 3.15
C ARG A 50 7.43 13.47 3.29
N GLU A 51 7.94 12.45 3.98
CA GLU A 51 7.24 11.19 4.25
C GLU A 51 5.90 11.44 4.95
N VAL A 52 5.89 12.26 6.01
CA VAL A 52 4.65 12.61 6.73
C VAL A 52 3.71 13.47 5.87
N THR A 53 4.23 14.35 5.02
CA THR A 53 3.37 15.14 4.11
C THR A 53 2.67 14.25 3.07
N PHE A 54 3.37 13.25 2.54
CA PHE A 54 2.79 12.32 1.57
C PHE A 54 1.76 11.40 2.22
N ALA A 55 2.01 10.98 3.46
CA ALA A 55 1.08 10.24 4.29
C ALA A 55 -0.30 10.90 4.42
N CYS A 56 -0.34 12.23 4.55
CA CYS A 56 -1.60 12.98 4.66
C CYS A 56 -2.54 12.77 3.45
N PHE A 57 -2.02 12.36 2.30
CA PHE A 57 -2.81 12.05 1.11
C PHE A 57 -3.02 10.55 0.90
N SER A 58 -2.01 9.72 1.19
CA SER A 58 -2.11 8.27 1.02
C SER A 58 -3.07 7.61 2.01
N GLU A 59 -3.10 8.08 3.28
CA GLU A 59 -3.97 7.51 4.31
C GLU A 59 -5.46 7.69 3.99
N PRO A 60 -5.96 8.90 3.64
CA PRO A 60 -7.36 9.04 3.25
C PRO A 60 -7.70 8.21 2.00
N ALA A 61 -6.78 8.07 1.04
CA ALA A 61 -7.00 7.26 -0.16
C ALA A 61 -7.21 5.78 0.20
N LEU A 62 -6.43 5.26 1.15
CA LEU A 62 -6.57 3.90 1.69
C LEU A 62 -7.92 3.72 2.41
N PHE A 63 -8.34 4.70 3.23
CA PHE A 63 -9.66 4.65 3.88
C PHE A 63 -10.81 4.68 2.87
N PHE A 64 -10.75 5.51 1.82
CA PHE A 64 -11.78 5.48 0.77
C PHE A 64 -11.85 4.12 0.06
N ALA A 65 -10.71 3.50 -0.24
CA ALA A 65 -10.70 2.16 -0.81
C ALA A 65 -11.35 1.13 0.13
N PHE A 66 -11.07 1.22 1.44
CA PHE A 66 -11.74 0.38 2.44
C PHE A 66 -13.24 0.63 2.52
N LEU A 67 -13.69 1.88 2.44
CA LEU A 67 -15.13 2.19 2.43
C LEU A 67 -15.86 1.53 1.25
N VAL A 68 -15.22 1.43 0.07
CA VAL A 68 -15.76 0.67 -1.07
C VAL A 68 -15.92 -0.81 -0.70
N LEU A 69 -14.89 -1.42 -0.11
CA LEU A 69 -14.92 -2.83 0.30
C LEU A 69 -15.91 -3.11 1.44
N VAL A 70 -16.03 -2.21 2.42
CA VAL A 70 -17.04 -2.28 3.48
C VAL A 70 -18.44 -2.29 2.86
N LYS A 71 -18.69 -1.40 1.90
CA LYS A 71 -20.00 -1.29 1.28
C LYS A 71 -20.35 -2.52 0.42
N LEU A 72 -19.35 -3.12 -0.22
CA LEU A 72 -19.51 -4.38 -0.97
C LEU A 72 -19.75 -5.59 -0.06
N SER A 73 -18.96 -5.73 0.99
CA SER A 73 -19.00 -6.88 1.90
C SER A 73 -20.12 -6.81 2.95
N GLY A 74 -20.58 -5.61 3.29
CA GLY A 74 -21.46 -5.37 4.43
C GLY A 74 -20.80 -5.61 5.80
N SER A 75 -19.47 -5.82 5.85
CA SER A 75 -18.72 -6.14 7.06
C SER A 75 -17.63 -5.09 7.36
N LEU A 76 -17.26 -4.98 8.63
CA LEU A 76 -16.10 -4.21 9.10
C LEU A 76 -14.91 -5.11 9.44
N THR A 77 -14.92 -6.36 8.97
CA THR A 77 -13.82 -7.32 9.12
C THR A 77 -13.00 -7.38 7.84
N LEU A 78 -11.68 -7.23 7.95
CA LEU A 78 -10.75 -7.13 6.84
C LEU A 78 -10.78 -8.39 5.96
N SER A 79 -10.87 -9.57 6.58
CA SER A 79 -10.97 -10.85 5.86
C SER A 79 -12.20 -10.88 4.94
N ASN A 80 -13.38 -10.50 5.45
CA ASN A 80 -14.62 -10.51 4.66
C ASN A 80 -14.60 -9.43 3.59
N MET A 81 -14.05 -8.25 3.90
CA MET A 81 -13.91 -7.15 2.97
C MET A 81 -13.04 -7.50 1.76
N LEU A 82 -11.93 -8.20 1.97
CA LEU A 82 -10.99 -8.57 0.92
C LEU A 82 -11.47 -9.76 0.07
N HIS A 83 -12.31 -10.65 0.62
CA HIS A 83 -12.92 -11.75 -0.14
C HIS A 83 -14.22 -11.35 -0.88
N ALA A 84 -14.87 -10.25 -0.49
CA ALA A 84 -16.14 -9.81 -1.10
C ALA A 84 -16.12 -9.55 -2.63
N PRO A 85 -15.03 -9.05 -3.24
CA PRO A 85 -14.98 -8.87 -4.69
C PRO A 85 -15.20 -10.16 -5.49
N GLN A 86 -14.90 -11.33 -4.92
CA GLN A 86 -15.08 -12.62 -5.57
C GLN A 86 -16.57 -12.98 -5.79
N SER A 87 -17.42 -12.71 -4.79
CA SER A 87 -18.83 -13.15 -4.80
C SER A 87 -19.76 -12.17 -5.51
N THR A 88 -19.32 -10.92 -5.67
CA THR A 88 -20.18 -9.80 -6.10
C THR A 88 -19.72 -9.20 -7.43
N PHE A 89 -18.90 -9.91 -8.21
CA PHE A 89 -18.38 -9.37 -9.46
C PHE A 89 -19.51 -9.18 -10.49
N SER A 90 -19.84 -7.92 -10.76
CA SER A 90 -20.87 -7.49 -11.72
C SER A 90 -20.35 -6.29 -12.50
N ALA A 91 -20.88 -6.05 -13.71
CA ALA A 91 -20.49 -4.92 -14.55
C ALA A 91 -20.62 -3.56 -13.84
N VAL A 92 -21.58 -3.43 -12.92
CA VAL A 92 -21.79 -2.22 -12.11
C VAL A 92 -20.68 -2.00 -11.09
N ILE A 93 -20.12 -3.08 -10.53
CA ILE A 93 -19.12 -3.05 -9.46
C ILE A 93 -17.69 -3.04 -10.02
N ALA A 94 -17.51 -3.50 -11.26
CA ALA A 94 -16.22 -3.51 -11.93
C ALA A 94 -15.57 -2.12 -12.02
N ALA A 95 -16.35 -1.07 -12.35
CA ALA A 95 -15.83 0.29 -12.46
C ALA A 95 -15.30 0.84 -11.10
N PRO A 96 -16.06 0.79 -9.99
CA PRO A 96 -15.53 1.11 -8.66
C PRO A 96 -14.27 0.32 -8.28
N LEU A 97 -14.24 -0.99 -8.54
CA LEU A 97 -13.08 -1.84 -8.22
C LEU A 97 -11.82 -1.44 -9.00
N VAL A 98 -11.96 -1.13 -10.29
CA VAL A 98 -10.82 -0.67 -11.12
C VAL A 98 -10.30 0.68 -10.61
N LEU A 99 -11.18 1.61 -10.24
CA LEU A 99 -10.75 2.91 -9.72
C LEU A 99 -9.99 2.77 -8.40
N ILE A 100 -10.52 2.00 -7.43
CA ILE A 100 -9.79 1.78 -6.17
C ILE A 100 -8.49 0.99 -6.38
N ALA A 101 -8.43 0.07 -7.36
CA ALA A 101 -7.21 -0.66 -7.68
C ALA A 101 -6.12 0.28 -8.21
N ILE A 102 -6.47 1.22 -9.10
CA ILE A 102 -5.53 2.24 -9.59
C ILE A 102 -5.05 3.13 -8.44
N GLY A 103 -5.98 3.62 -7.60
CA GLY A 103 -5.63 4.45 -6.45
C GLY A 103 -4.73 3.74 -5.45
N LEU A 104 -5.07 2.49 -5.09
CA LEU A 104 -4.25 1.67 -4.19
C LEU A 104 -2.91 1.27 -4.79
N PHE A 105 -2.81 1.10 -6.10
CA PHE A 105 -1.52 0.86 -6.74
C PHE A 105 -0.60 2.07 -6.64
N ILE A 106 -1.14 3.29 -6.81
CA ILE A 106 -0.36 4.52 -6.58
C ILE A 106 0.07 4.63 -5.11
N VAL A 107 -0.84 4.34 -4.17
CA VAL A 107 -0.54 4.32 -2.73
C VAL A 107 0.54 3.27 -2.41
N LEU A 108 0.47 2.08 -3.02
CA LEU A 108 1.47 1.01 -2.86
C LEU A 108 2.87 1.51 -3.25
N LEU A 109 2.99 2.17 -4.41
CA LEU A 109 4.26 2.72 -4.88
C LEU A 109 4.79 3.81 -3.94
N ALA A 110 3.90 4.71 -3.49
CA ALA A 110 4.28 5.79 -2.59
C ALA A 110 4.76 5.29 -1.22
N GLU A 111 3.97 4.43 -0.56
CA GLU A 111 4.26 3.91 0.78
C GLU A 111 5.46 2.95 0.79
N SER A 112 5.70 2.27 -0.32
CA SER A 112 6.83 1.34 -0.49
C SER A 112 8.06 2.01 -1.10
N CYS A 113 8.05 3.34 -1.20
CA CYS A 113 9.18 4.16 -1.64
C CYS A 113 9.69 3.78 -3.04
N ARG A 114 8.78 3.48 -3.96
CA ARG A 114 9.09 3.05 -5.34
C ARG A 114 8.87 4.17 -6.36
N ILE A 115 9.49 3.99 -7.52
CA ILE A 115 9.33 4.91 -8.65
C ILE A 115 7.85 4.87 -9.07
N PRO A 116 7.23 6.03 -9.35
CA PRO A 116 7.87 7.32 -9.60
C PRO A 116 7.99 8.26 -8.39
N VAL A 117 7.62 7.82 -7.19
CA VAL A 117 7.58 8.66 -5.99
C VAL A 117 8.97 8.82 -5.37
N ASP A 118 9.63 7.70 -5.09
CA ASP A 118 10.99 7.67 -4.56
C ASP A 118 11.82 6.57 -5.24
N ASP A 119 13.13 6.57 -5.03
CA ASP A 119 14.02 5.50 -5.48
C ASP A 119 14.96 5.11 -4.34
N PRO A 120 14.85 3.87 -3.80
CA PRO A 120 15.66 3.43 -2.66
C PRO A 120 17.13 3.23 -3.05
N ASN A 121 17.46 3.16 -4.34
CA ASN A 121 18.85 2.97 -4.78
C ASN A 121 19.61 4.30 -4.96
N THR A 122 18.91 5.43 -4.87
CA THR A 122 19.50 6.75 -5.10
C THR A 122 19.96 7.36 -3.78
N HIS A 123 21.28 7.41 -3.57
CA HIS A 123 21.91 8.06 -2.41
C HIS A 123 22.18 9.57 -2.62
N LEU A 124 21.31 10.27 -3.34
CA LEU A 124 21.46 11.72 -3.56
C LEU A 124 20.79 12.50 -2.43
N GLU A 125 21.61 13.00 -1.51
CA GLU A 125 21.25 13.65 -0.22
C GLU A 125 20.05 14.60 -0.29
N LEU A 126 19.99 15.48 -1.29
CA LEU A 126 18.92 16.48 -1.42
C LEU A 126 17.58 15.91 -1.86
N THR A 127 17.62 14.79 -2.58
CA THR A 127 16.43 14.22 -3.19
C THR A 127 15.87 13.03 -2.42
N MET A 128 16.61 12.45 -1.49
CA MET A 128 16.14 11.30 -0.71
C MET A 128 14.89 11.63 0.12
N ILE A 129 13.99 10.64 0.25
CA ILE A 129 12.84 10.71 1.17
C ILE A 129 12.99 9.61 2.21
N HIS A 130 12.82 8.34 1.79
CA HIS A 130 12.88 7.23 2.72
C HIS A 130 14.30 6.91 3.15
N GLU A 131 15.22 6.82 2.18
CA GLU A 131 16.64 6.58 2.46
C GLU A 131 17.21 7.67 3.36
N ALA A 132 16.75 8.92 3.22
CA ALA A 132 17.18 10.02 4.08
C ALA A 132 16.92 9.73 5.55
N MET A 133 15.78 9.11 5.89
CA MET A 133 15.38 8.80 7.27
C MET A 133 16.17 7.66 7.92
N VAL A 134 16.95 6.92 7.12
CA VAL A 134 17.63 5.69 7.55
C VAL A 134 19.15 5.81 7.39
N LEU A 135 19.65 6.99 6.98
CA LEU A 135 21.06 7.22 6.65
C LEU A 135 22.03 6.86 7.77
N ASP A 136 21.71 7.21 9.01
CA ASP A 136 22.59 6.96 10.15
C ASP A 136 22.44 5.55 10.75
N HIS A 137 21.56 4.71 10.21
CA HIS A 137 21.40 3.32 10.62
C HIS A 137 22.35 2.38 9.87
N SER A 138 22.93 1.41 10.59
CA SER A 138 23.84 0.41 9.99
C SER A 138 23.67 -0.99 10.59
N GLY A 139 24.24 -1.98 9.90
CA GLY A 139 24.32 -3.36 10.39
C GLY A 139 22.94 -4.00 10.64
N PRO A 140 22.74 -4.70 11.77
CA PRO A 140 21.49 -5.41 12.06
C PRO A 140 20.25 -4.51 12.11
N LEU A 141 20.39 -3.28 12.61
CA LEU A 141 19.27 -2.33 12.70
C LEU A 141 18.79 -1.92 11.31
N PHE A 142 19.72 -1.65 10.40
CA PHE A 142 19.39 -1.39 8.98
C PHE A 142 18.74 -2.61 8.31
N GLY A 143 19.20 -3.82 8.64
CA GLY A 143 18.59 -5.06 8.17
C GLY A 143 17.12 -5.22 8.59
N ILE A 144 16.76 -4.80 9.80
CA ILE A 144 15.37 -4.83 10.27
C ILE A 144 14.51 -3.81 9.49
N ILE A 145 15.04 -2.61 9.22
CA ILE A 145 14.32 -1.56 8.48
C ILE A 145 14.05 -1.98 7.04
N THR A 146 15.05 -2.53 6.36
CA THR A 146 14.92 -3.06 4.99
C THR A 146 13.99 -4.28 4.92
N TYR A 147 14.00 -5.15 5.93
CA TYR A 147 13.02 -6.23 6.02
C TYR A 147 11.59 -5.70 6.26
N ALA A 148 11.43 -4.67 7.11
CA ALA A 148 10.15 -4.04 7.35
C ALA A 148 9.58 -3.36 6.08
N SER A 149 10.43 -2.73 5.26
CA SER A 149 9.99 -2.15 3.98
C SER A 149 9.56 -3.23 2.98
N ALA A 150 10.26 -4.37 2.93
CA ALA A 150 9.84 -5.52 2.13
C ALA A 150 8.49 -6.10 2.60
N LEU A 151 8.28 -6.20 3.92
CA LEU A 151 7.00 -6.62 4.48
C LEU A 151 5.88 -5.62 4.16
N LYS A 152 6.15 -4.31 4.22
CA LYS A 152 5.17 -3.27 3.86
C LYS A 152 4.68 -3.46 2.42
N LEU A 153 5.61 -3.66 1.47
CA LEU A 153 5.29 -3.94 0.07
C LEU A 153 4.47 -5.22 -0.09
N PHE A 154 4.86 -6.31 0.59
CA PHE A 154 4.12 -7.57 0.56
C PHE A 154 2.69 -7.42 1.08
N VAL A 155 2.53 -6.77 2.23
CA VAL A 155 1.25 -6.58 2.92
C VAL A 155 0.29 -5.71 2.10
N LEU A 156 0.74 -4.55 1.63
CA LEU A 156 -0.07 -3.68 0.77
C LEU A 156 -0.34 -4.31 -0.61
N GLY A 157 0.64 -5.02 -1.17
CA GLY A 157 0.49 -5.76 -2.41
C GLY A 157 -0.56 -6.86 -2.31
N THR A 158 -0.63 -7.55 -1.18
CA THR A 158 -1.66 -8.56 -0.90
C THR A 158 -3.06 -7.93 -0.91
N VAL A 159 -3.23 -6.77 -0.27
CA VAL A 159 -4.51 -6.03 -0.28
C VAL A 159 -4.93 -5.68 -1.70
N LEU A 160 -3.98 -5.22 -2.52
CA LEU A 160 -4.24 -4.88 -3.92
C LEU A 160 -4.63 -6.11 -4.76
N LEU A 161 -3.95 -7.24 -4.57
CA LEU A 161 -4.23 -8.48 -5.31
C LEU A 161 -5.64 -9.01 -5.06
N HIS A 162 -6.15 -8.92 -3.83
CA HIS A 162 -7.54 -9.29 -3.52
C HIS A 162 -8.58 -8.45 -4.28
N ILE A 163 -8.20 -7.27 -4.78
CA ILE A 163 -9.08 -6.39 -5.55
C ILE A 163 -8.94 -6.66 -7.04
N ILE A 164 -7.70 -6.80 -7.54
CA ILE A 164 -7.42 -6.96 -8.98
C ILE A 164 -7.72 -8.39 -9.46
N ALA A 165 -7.40 -9.39 -8.64
CA ALA A 165 -7.47 -10.79 -8.99
C ALA A 165 -8.17 -11.61 -7.89
N PRO A 166 -9.48 -11.41 -7.64
CA PRO A 166 -10.23 -12.14 -6.61
C PRO A 166 -10.58 -13.57 -7.06
N PHE A 167 -9.64 -14.29 -7.67
CA PHE A 167 -9.87 -15.63 -8.20
C PHE A 167 -9.52 -16.68 -7.15
N GLN A 168 -10.40 -17.67 -6.98
CA GLN A 168 -10.14 -18.83 -6.14
C GLN A 168 -10.54 -20.11 -6.86
N PHE A 169 -9.68 -21.11 -6.75
CA PHE A 169 -9.91 -22.47 -7.23
C PHE A 169 -10.33 -23.38 -6.07
N ARG A 170 -10.94 -24.51 -6.42
CA ARG A 170 -11.44 -25.49 -5.43
C ARG A 170 -10.32 -26.20 -4.66
N MET A 171 -9.10 -26.24 -5.20
CA MET A 171 -7.97 -26.94 -4.59
C MET A 171 -7.03 -25.96 -3.88
N PRO A 172 -6.77 -26.13 -2.57
CA PRO A 172 -5.99 -25.16 -1.78
C PRO A 172 -4.53 -25.04 -2.24
N VAL A 173 -3.93 -26.14 -2.74
CA VAL A 173 -2.57 -26.13 -3.26
C VAL A 173 -2.45 -25.25 -4.50
N ILE A 174 -3.48 -25.26 -5.37
CA ILE A 174 -3.51 -24.43 -6.57
C ILE A 174 -3.65 -22.96 -6.18
N ASN A 175 -4.47 -22.64 -5.18
CA ASN A 175 -4.62 -21.26 -4.69
C ASN A 175 -3.31 -20.71 -4.12
N TRP A 176 -2.55 -21.53 -3.37
CA TRP A 176 -1.23 -21.14 -2.89
C TRP A 176 -0.27 -20.84 -4.04
N GLY A 177 -0.18 -21.73 -5.03
CA GLY A 177 0.67 -21.53 -6.21
C GLY A 177 0.27 -20.31 -7.02
N PHE A 178 -1.04 -20.08 -7.18
CA PHE A 178 -1.59 -18.93 -7.88
C PHE A 178 -1.30 -17.62 -7.15
N TYR A 179 -1.48 -17.58 -5.82
CA TYR A 179 -1.16 -16.41 -5.01
C TYR A 179 0.34 -16.03 -5.10
N VAL A 180 1.24 -17.01 -5.07
CA VAL A 180 2.68 -16.77 -5.28
C VAL A 180 2.94 -16.21 -6.69
N PHE A 181 2.26 -16.75 -7.71
CA PHE A 181 2.37 -16.25 -9.07
C PHE A 181 1.86 -14.80 -9.20
N GLU A 182 0.74 -14.46 -8.56
CA GLU A 182 0.21 -13.10 -8.50
C GLU A 182 1.17 -12.12 -7.84
N LEU A 183 1.81 -12.52 -6.73
CA LEU A 183 2.83 -11.69 -6.06
C LEU A 183 4.04 -11.45 -6.96
N ILE A 184 4.51 -12.48 -7.67
CA ILE A 184 5.59 -12.33 -8.65
C ILE A 184 5.15 -11.42 -9.80
N GLY A 185 3.91 -11.56 -10.27
CA GLY A 185 3.32 -10.71 -11.29
C GLY A 185 3.23 -9.24 -10.85
N LEU A 186 2.81 -8.98 -9.62
CA LEU A 186 2.78 -7.64 -9.04
C LEU A 186 4.20 -7.05 -8.91
N ALA A 187 5.16 -7.85 -8.42
CA ALA A 187 6.55 -7.43 -8.34
C ALA A 187 7.14 -7.09 -9.72
N ALA A 188 6.85 -7.91 -10.74
CA ALA A 188 7.23 -7.63 -12.12
C ALA A 188 6.57 -6.36 -12.65
N LEU A 189 5.30 -6.12 -12.33
CA LEU A 189 4.58 -4.92 -12.72
C LEU A 189 5.17 -3.66 -12.07
N VAL A 190 5.52 -3.71 -10.78
CA VAL A 190 6.28 -2.64 -10.10
C VAL A 190 7.63 -2.43 -10.79
N GLY A 191 8.37 -3.50 -11.10
CA GLY A 191 9.65 -3.41 -11.81
C GLY A 191 9.55 -2.82 -13.22
N VAL A 192 8.45 -3.07 -13.94
CA VAL A 192 8.17 -2.43 -15.24
C VAL A 192 7.94 -0.94 -15.05
N VAL A 193 7.17 -0.52 -14.04
CA VAL A 193 6.97 0.90 -13.74
C VAL A 193 8.30 1.56 -13.39
N GLU A 194 9.12 0.93 -12.55
CA GLU A 194 10.47 1.41 -12.20
C GLU A 194 11.39 1.51 -13.43
N SER A 195 11.22 0.64 -14.43
CA SER A 195 12.05 0.62 -15.64
C SER A 195 11.61 1.63 -16.71
N VAL A 196 10.31 1.92 -16.80
CA VAL A 196 9.74 2.76 -17.86
C VAL A 196 9.52 4.21 -17.42
N MET A 197 9.32 4.45 -16.12
CA MET A 197 9.11 5.79 -15.59
C MET A 197 10.38 6.40 -15.03
N ALA A 198 10.56 7.70 -15.30
CA ALA A 198 11.50 8.51 -14.54
C ALA A 198 10.88 8.92 -13.20
N ARG A 199 11.74 9.17 -12.22
CA ARG A 199 11.32 9.74 -10.95
C ARG A 199 10.63 11.09 -11.15
N LEU A 200 9.48 11.27 -10.49
CA LEU A 200 8.77 12.54 -10.51
C LEU A 200 9.51 13.60 -9.71
N GLN A 201 9.47 14.83 -10.19
CA GLN A 201 9.89 15.97 -9.38
C GLN A 201 9.01 16.07 -8.14
N MET A 202 9.58 16.37 -6.97
CA MET A 202 8.86 16.38 -5.68
C MET A 202 7.58 17.22 -5.69
N LYS A 203 7.58 18.36 -6.39
CA LYS A 203 6.39 19.21 -6.54
C LYS A 203 5.21 18.50 -7.20
N HIS A 204 5.44 17.45 -7.99
CA HIS A 204 4.41 16.68 -8.69
C HIS A 204 3.89 15.49 -7.87
N VAL A 205 4.63 15.03 -6.87
CA VAL A 205 4.24 13.86 -6.05
C VAL A 205 2.91 14.09 -5.32
N PRO A 206 2.66 15.26 -4.67
CA PRO A 206 1.36 15.53 -4.07
C PRO A 206 0.20 15.43 -5.07
N TYR A 207 0.38 15.87 -6.32
CA TYR A 207 -0.67 15.77 -7.35
C TYR A 207 -0.97 14.31 -7.72
N LEU A 208 0.06 13.45 -7.75
CA LEU A 208 -0.13 12.01 -7.96
C LEU A 208 -0.89 11.35 -6.78
N LEU A 209 -0.60 11.75 -5.55
CA LEU A 209 -1.31 11.23 -4.38
C LEU A 209 -2.75 11.77 -4.29
N ILE A 210 -2.98 13.02 -4.68
CA ILE A 210 -4.33 13.58 -4.83
C ILE A 210 -5.10 12.82 -5.91
N SER A 211 -4.48 12.43 -7.03
CA SER A 211 -5.17 11.62 -8.04
C SER A 211 -5.54 10.24 -7.50
N ALA A 212 -4.65 9.58 -6.73
CA ALA A 212 -4.95 8.34 -6.03
C ALA A 212 -6.16 8.47 -5.08
N LEU A 213 -6.17 9.55 -4.28
CA LEU A 213 -7.29 9.89 -3.41
C LEU A 213 -8.59 10.06 -4.20
N LEU A 214 -8.55 10.81 -5.31
CA LEU A 214 -9.71 11.04 -6.17
C LEU A 214 -10.21 9.73 -6.79
N PHE A 215 -9.32 8.85 -7.27
CA PHE A 215 -9.70 7.54 -7.79
C PHE A 215 -10.47 6.72 -6.75
N CYS A 216 -9.94 6.63 -5.52
CA CYS A 216 -10.62 5.91 -4.45
C CYS A 216 -11.96 6.56 -4.05
N ALA A 217 -11.99 7.89 -3.92
CA ALA A 217 -13.20 8.62 -3.55
C ALA A 217 -14.30 8.52 -4.63
N PHE A 218 -13.95 8.61 -5.91
CA PHE A 218 -14.90 8.42 -7.01
C PHE A 218 -15.41 6.98 -7.07
N GLY A 219 -14.55 5.99 -6.82
CA GLY A 219 -14.97 4.59 -6.69
C GLY A 219 -16.05 4.41 -5.62
N PHE A 220 -15.89 5.07 -4.48
CA PHE A 220 -16.89 5.07 -3.41
C PHE A 220 -18.19 5.78 -3.79
N ILE A 221 -18.10 6.97 -4.40
CA ILE A 221 -19.28 7.74 -4.83
C ILE A 221 -20.10 6.96 -5.87
N LEU A 222 -19.45 6.30 -6.83
CA LEU A 222 -20.14 5.51 -7.85
C LEU A 222 -20.92 4.34 -7.25
N LEU A 223 -20.43 3.78 -6.15
CA LEU A 223 -21.03 2.62 -5.52
C LEU A 223 -22.21 2.98 -4.59
N ILE A 224 -22.26 4.22 -4.09
CA ILE A 224 -23.36 4.69 -3.22
C ILE A 224 -24.61 5.13 -4.01
N ARG A 225 -24.43 5.56 -5.26
CA ARG A 225 -25.53 6.02 -6.13
C ARG A 225 -26.47 4.87 -6.49
#